data_AF-A0A928E1P1-F1
#
_entry.id   AF-A0A928E1P1-F1
#
_cell.length_a   1.000
_cell.length_b   1.000
_cell.length_c   1.000
_cell.angle_alpha   90.00
_cell.angle_beta   90.00
_cell.angle_gamma   90.00
#
_symmetry.space_group_name_H-M   'P 1'
#
loop_
_entity.id
_entity.type
_entity.pdbx_description
1 polymer ?
#
loop_
_entity_poly.entity_id
_entity_poly.type
_entity_poly.pdbx_seq_one_letter_code
_entity_poly.pdbx_strand_id
1 'polypeptide(L)'
;MRKVCELGRSMVEMLGVLAIIGVLSVGGIAGYSKAMEKYKLNKQATQLTHLANVMHIYKNQWEILGQNSEFVNLIPYYKSMGEIDDEMIKDESEYIYDSFGSKIKMSTNGCIAPNPCTGTVLHLYVAEDTSFSVCQNFFQIGKEFDEQLSYMGAYKSVDGQGSGYRFYGSKRCNSQVTCIKDTTLIDMEQACRFCEQNASMCTLVYSYSF
;
A
#
# COMPACT_ATOMS: atom_id res chain seq x y z
N MET A 1 -31.32 -55.84 -23.29
CA MET A 1 -31.27 -54.47 -22.75
C MET A 1 -31.65 -54.52 -21.27
N ARG A 2 -30.70 -54.35 -20.35
CA ARG A 2 -31.02 -54.23 -18.91
C ARG A 2 -31.50 -52.81 -18.65
N LYS A 3 -32.77 -52.63 -18.28
CA LYS A 3 -33.27 -51.39 -17.69
C LYS A 3 -32.60 -51.23 -16.32
N VAL A 4 -31.65 -50.30 -16.21
CA VAL A 4 -31.22 -49.79 -14.90
C VAL A 4 -32.34 -48.86 -14.44
N CYS A 5 -33.08 -49.29 -13.43
CA CYS A 5 -34.11 -48.47 -12.81
C CYS A 5 -33.42 -47.56 -11.79
N GLU A 6 -33.18 -46.29 -12.12
CA GLU A 6 -32.58 -45.30 -11.18
C GLU A 6 -33.61 -44.70 -10.19
N LEU A 7 -34.74 -45.37 -9.95
CA LEU A 7 -35.79 -44.91 -9.05
C LEU A 7 -35.58 -45.53 -7.65
N GLY A 8 -34.52 -45.09 -6.97
CA GLY A 8 -34.20 -45.59 -5.63
C GLY A 8 -33.10 -44.86 -4.88
N ARG A 9 -32.71 -43.64 -5.27
CA ARG A 9 -31.82 -42.84 -4.41
C ARG A 9 -32.59 -42.43 -3.16
N SER A 10 -32.08 -42.83 -2.00
CA SER A 10 -32.67 -42.42 -0.72
C SER A 10 -32.66 -40.90 -0.64
N MET A 11 -33.73 -40.29 -0.12
CA MET A 11 -33.76 -38.83 0.09
C MET A 11 -32.52 -38.34 0.85
N VAL A 12 -31.98 -39.17 1.74
CA VAL A 12 -30.75 -38.89 2.50
C VAL A 12 -29.51 -38.83 1.61
N GLU A 13 -29.40 -39.69 0.59
CA GLU A 13 -28.26 -39.70 -0.34
C GLU A 13 -28.26 -38.45 -1.23
N MET A 14 -29.44 -37.97 -1.62
CA MET A 14 -29.56 -36.75 -2.42
C MET A 14 -29.28 -35.49 -1.58
N LEU A 15 -29.72 -35.47 -0.31
CA LEU A 15 -29.39 -34.40 0.64
C LEU A 15 -27.90 -34.35 0.98
N GLY A 16 -27.26 -35.51 1.13
CA GLY A 16 -25.81 -35.60 1.36
C GLY A 16 -24.99 -35.00 0.22
N VAL A 17 -25.36 -35.29 -1.02
CA VAL A 17 -24.70 -34.70 -2.20
C VAL A 17 -24.92 -33.19 -2.28
N LEU A 18 -26.14 -32.71 -2.01
CA LEU A 18 -26.43 -31.27 -1.98
C LEU A 18 -25.65 -30.53 -0.89
N ALA A 19 -25.48 -31.14 0.29
CA ALA A 19 -24.68 -30.59 1.36
C ALA A 19 -23.19 -30.47 0.97
N ILE A 20 -22.64 -31.50 0.33
CA ILE A 20 -21.24 -31.47 -0.16
C ILE A 20 -21.06 -30.39 -1.22
N ILE A 21 -21.95 -30.30 -2.20
CA ILE A 21 -21.91 -29.26 -3.23
C ILE A 21 -21.99 -27.87 -2.60
N GLY A 22 -22.88 -27.68 -1.60
CA GLY A 22 -23.01 -26.42 -0.88
C GLY A 22 -21.71 -26.00 -0.20
N VAL A 23 -21.08 -26.89 0.59
CA VAL A 23 -19.82 -26.59 1.29
C VAL A 23 -18.67 -26.36 0.32
N LEU A 24 -18.53 -27.17 -0.73
CA LEU A 24 -17.47 -26.99 -1.74
C LEU A 24 -17.65 -25.70 -2.53
N SER A 25 -18.89 -25.28 -2.80
CA SER A 25 -19.16 -24.02 -3.51
C SER A 25 -18.77 -22.80 -2.67
N VAL A 26 -19.16 -22.77 -1.38
CA VAL A 26 -18.79 -21.67 -0.47
C VAL A 26 -17.28 -21.66 -0.23
N GLY A 27 -16.66 -22.83 -0.02
CA GLY A 27 -15.22 -22.96 0.13
C GLY A 27 -14.44 -22.53 -1.12
N GLY A 28 -14.93 -22.87 -2.31
CA GLY A 28 -14.35 -22.48 -3.59
C GLY A 28 -14.41 -20.98 -3.84
N ILE A 29 -15.56 -20.34 -3.58
CA ILE A 29 -15.74 -18.89 -3.72
C ILE A 29 -14.84 -18.13 -2.74
N ALA A 30 -14.83 -18.53 -1.46
CA ALA A 30 -13.97 -17.92 -0.45
C ALA A 30 -12.47 -18.10 -0.78
N GLY A 31 -12.10 -19.29 -1.27
CA GLY A 31 -10.74 -19.60 -1.70
C GLY A 31 -10.29 -18.75 -2.90
N TYR A 32 -11.14 -18.60 -3.92
CA TYR A 32 -10.87 -17.76 -5.08
C TYR A 32 -10.64 -16.30 -4.68
N SER A 33 -11.54 -15.74 -3.86
CA SER A 33 -11.42 -14.36 -3.38
C SER A 33 -10.09 -14.11 -2.66
N LYS A 34 -9.67 -15.04 -1.78
CA LYS A 34 -8.39 -14.94 -1.06
C LYS A 34 -7.17 -15.07 -1.98
N ALA A 35 -7.24 -15.95 -2.98
CA ALA A 35 -6.17 -16.09 -3.97
C ALA A 35 -6.03 -14.83 -4.84
N MET A 36 -7.15 -14.23 -5.24
CA MET A 36 -7.16 -12.98 -5.99
C MET A 36 -6.65 -11.80 -5.17
N GLU A 37 -6.99 -11.72 -3.88
CA GLU A 37 -6.43 -10.72 -2.97
C GLU A 37 -4.90 -10.86 -2.88
N LYS A 38 -4.39 -12.07 -2.67
CA LYS A 38 -2.95 -12.33 -2.63
C LYS A 38 -2.24 -11.98 -3.94
N TYR A 39 -2.85 -12.28 -5.08
CA TYR A 39 -2.32 -11.89 -6.38
C TYR A 39 -2.20 -10.35 -6.50
N LYS A 40 -3.23 -9.61 -6.10
CA LYS A 40 -3.19 -8.14 -6.08
C LYS A 40 -2.15 -7.59 -5.11
N LEU A 41 -2.03 -8.15 -3.89
CA LEU A 41 -1.00 -7.75 -2.93
C LEU A 41 0.41 -7.94 -3.49
N ASN A 42 0.68 -9.07 -4.14
CA ASN A 42 1.96 -9.31 -4.78
C ASN A 42 2.24 -8.31 -5.91
N LYS A 43 1.24 -8.02 -6.75
CA LYS A 43 1.37 -7.03 -7.83
C LYS A 43 1.65 -5.62 -7.27
N GLN A 44 0.89 -5.20 -6.26
CA GLN A 44 1.12 -3.95 -5.55
C GLN A 44 2.52 -3.91 -4.93
N ALA A 45 2.99 -5.02 -4.35
CA ALA A 45 4.32 -5.08 -3.76
C ALA A 45 5.40 -4.82 -4.80
N THR A 46 5.31 -5.47 -5.97
CA THR A 46 6.24 -5.21 -7.08
C THR A 46 6.22 -3.74 -7.52
N GLN A 47 5.03 -3.15 -7.68
CA GLN A 47 4.87 -1.74 -8.07
C GLN A 47 5.47 -0.80 -7.02
N LEU A 48 5.15 -0.98 -5.74
CA LEU A 48 5.64 -0.13 -4.65
C LEU A 48 7.14 -0.28 -4.43
N THR A 49 7.68 -1.50 -4.51
CA THR A 49 9.13 -1.74 -4.43
C THR A 49 9.86 -1.07 -5.58
N HIS A 50 9.32 -1.10 -6.79
CA HIS A 50 9.89 -0.39 -7.93
C HIS A 50 9.88 1.13 -7.71
N LEU A 51 8.74 1.71 -7.34
CA LEU A 51 8.62 3.15 -7.04
C LEU A 51 9.54 3.59 -5.90
N ALA A 52 9.65 2.80 -4.83
CA ALA A 52 10.56 3.07 -3.71
C ALA A 52 12.03 3.12 -4.16
N ASN A 53 12.43 2.21 -5.06
CA ASN A 53 13.77 2.20 -5.65
C ASN A 53 14.00 3.43 -6.54
N VAL A 54 13.09 3.71 -7.46
CA VAL A 54 13.15 4.88 -8.36
C VAL A 54 13.28 6.17 -7.55
N MET A 55 12.43 6.35 -6.54
CA MET A 55 12.52 7.53 -5.69
C MET A 55 13.84 7.61 -4.93
N HIS A 56 14.39 6.48 -4.47
CA HIS A 56 15.68 6.47 -3.80
C HIS A 56 16.82 6.87 -4.74
N ILE A 57 16.87 6.31 -5.95
CA ILE A 57 17.92 6.56 -6.96
C ILE A 57 17.92 8.03 -7.38
N TYR A 58 16.73 8.57 -7.68
CA TYR A 58 16.62 9.93 -8.22
C TYR A 58 16.48 11.02 -7.14
N LYS A 59 16.47 10.66 -5.83
CA LYS A 59 16.18 11.61 -4.74
C LYS A 59 16.99 12.91 -4.82
N ASN A 60 18.29 12.83 -5.11
CA ASN A 60 19.19 13.99 -5.13
C ASN A 60 18.95 14.91 -6.35
N GLN A 61 18.38 14.39 -7.44
CA GLN A 61 18.07 15.20 -8.62
C GLN A 61 16.96 16.23 -8.35
N TRP A 62 16.13 15.99 -7.33
CA TRP A 62 15.03 16.87 -6.96
C TRP A 62 15.43 18.01 -6.02
N GLU A 63 16.67 18.00 -5.50
CA GLU A 63 17.20 19.07 -4.66
C GLU A 63 17.17 20.44 -5.37
N ILE A 64 17.43 20.44 -6.68
CA ILE A 64 17.48 21.66 -7.51
C ILE A 64 16.11 22.21 -7.90
N LEU A 65 15.05 21.40 -7.81
CA LEU A 65 13.69 21.78 -8.26
C LEU A 65 12.86 22.48 -7.18
N GLY A 66 13.39 22.59 -5.95
CA GLY A 66 12.70 23.11 -4.77
C GLY A 66 12.82 24.62 -4.51
N GLN A 67 13.06 25.47 -5.49
CA GLN A 67 13.05 26.92 -5.26
C GLN A 67 11.63 27.47 -5.46
N ASN A 68 10.93 27.80 -4.35
CA ASN A 68 9.62 28.49 -4.30
C ASN A 68 8.33 27.65 -4.53
N SER A 69 8.26 26.36 -4.18
CA SER A 69 7.00 25.60 -4.29
C SER A 69 6.65 24.82 -3.02
N GLU A 70 5.41 24.99 -2.55
CA GLU A 70 4.85 24.24 -1.42
C GLU A 70 4.97 22.73 -1.61
N PHE A 71 4.81 22.20 -2.83
CA PHE A 71 5.06 20.80 -3.19
C PHE A 71 5.30 20.70 -4.70
N VAL A 72 6.36 20.01 -5.14
CA VAL A 72 6.58 19.70 -6.56
C VAL A 72 6.11 18.28 -6.83
N ASN A 73 5.14 18.11 -7.74
CA ASN A 73 4.70 16.79 -8.19
C ASN A 73 5.77 16.14 -9.07
N LEU A 74 6.22 14.96 -8.68
CA LEU A 74 7.29 14.21 -9.36
C LEU A 74 6.77 13.22 -10.40
N ILE A 75 5.47 12.87 -10.37
CA ILE A 75 4.86 11.89 -11.28
C ILE A 75 5.08 12.23 -12.78
N PRO A 76 4.89 13.49 -13.25
CA PRO A 76 5.11 13.83 -14.65
C PRO A 76 6.54 13.57 -15.11
N TYR A 77 7.52 13.77 -14.22
CA TYR A 77 8.93 13.53 -14.52
C TYR A 77 9.22 12.02 -14.60
N TYR A 78 8.78 11.23 -13.62
CA TYR A 78 8.94 9.78 -13.65
C TYR A 78 8.22 9.13 -14.84
N LYS A 79 7.06 9.66 -15.25
CA LYS A 79 6.36 9.28 -16.49
C LYS A 79 7.22 9.57 -17.72
N SER A 80 7.85 10.75 -17.80
CA SER A 80 8.73 11.10 -18.92
C SER A 80 10.02 10.28 -18.99
N MET A 81 10.48 9.76 -17.86
CA MET A 81 11.65 8.86 -17.77
C MET A 81 11.30 7.39 -18.06
N GLY A 82 10.02 7.04 -18.12
CA GLY A 82 9.57 5.66 -18.33
C GLY A 82 9.68 4.76 -17.09
N GLU A 83 9.67 5.35 -15.89
CA GLU A 83 9.82 4.64 -14.61
C GLU A 83 8.46 4.31 -13.95
N ILE A 84 7.34 4.69 -14.57
CA ILE A 84 5.99 4.39 -14.10
C ILE A 84 5.33 3.46 -15.11
N ASP A 85 4.84 2.31 -14.65
CA ASP A 85 4.05 1.39 -15.46
C ASP A 85 2.78 2.06 -16.00
N ASP A 86 2.50 1.90 -17.29
CA ASP A 86 1.30 2.44 -17.95
C ASP A 86 -0.01 2.03 -17.24
N GLU A 87 -0.05 0.83 -16.64
CA GLU A 87 -1.21 0.33 -15.91
C GLU A 87 -1.54 1.14 -14.64
N MET A 88 -0.56 1.86 -14.08
CA MET A 88 -0.75 2.72 -12.92
C MET A 88 -1.32 4.10 -13.32
N ILE A 89 -1.25 4.44 -14.60
CA ILE A 89 -1.69 5.72 -15.15
C ILE A 89 -3.14 5.56 -15.63
N LYS A 90 -4.09 6.16 -14.90
CA LYS A 90 -5.53 6.11 -15.27
C LYS A 90 -6.04 7.42 -15.87
N ASP A 91 -5.40 8.52 -15.51
CA ASP A 91 -5.78 9.87 -15.89
C ASP A 91 -4.53 10.75 -15.99
N GLU A 92 -4.69 11.98 -16.48
CA GLU A 92 -3.63 13.01 -16.46
C GLU A 92 -3.65 13.78 -15.13
N SER A 93 -4.06 13.14 -14.03
CA SER A 93 -4.07 13.78 -12.71
C SER A 93 -2.68 13.77 -12.05
N GLU A 94 -2.59 14.35 -10.86
CA GLU A 94 -1.39 14.28 -10.03
C GLU A 94 -1.21 12.95 -9.29
N TYR A 95 -2.02 11.94 -9.61
CA TYR A 95 -2.01 10.64 -8.95
C TYR A 95 -1.74 9.51 -9.94
N ILE A 96 -1.10 8.46 -9.45
CA ILE A 96 -1.10 7.14 -10.07
C ILE A 96 -1.85 6.17 -9.16
N TYR A 97 -2.23 5.01 -9.66
CA TYR A 97 -3.08 4.07 -8.95
C TYR A 97 -2.43 2.70 -8.86
N ASP A 98 -2.56 2.06 -7.70
CA ASP A 98 -2.14 0.67 -7.53
C ASP A 98 -3.21 -0.33 -8.02
N SER A 99 -2.91 -1.63 -7.89
CA SER A 99 -3.83 -2.72 -8.22
C SER A 99 -5.13 -2.77 -7.39
N PHE A 100 -5.20 -2.04 -6.28
CA PHE A 100 -6.38 -1.91 -5.42
C PHE A 100 -7.17 -0.62 -5.72
N GLY A 101 -6.62 0.29 -6.52
CA GLY A 101 -7.20 1.59 -6.79
C GLY A 101 -6.86 2.66 -5.75
N SER A 102 -5.94 2.37 -4.83
CA SER A 102 -5.37 3.38 -3.93
C SER A 102 -4.63 4.43 -4.75
N LYS A 103 -4.70 5.70 -4.32
CA LYS A 103 -4.01 6.79 -5.01
C LYS A 103 -2.59 6.92 -4.48
N ILE A 104 -1.64 7.09 -5.36
CA ILE A 104 -0.24 7.34 -5.03
C ILE A 104 0.13 8.72 -5.55
N LYS A 105 0.73 9.54 -4.70
CA LYS A 105 1.32 10.83 -5.04
C LYS A 105 2.79 10.81 -4.67
N MET A 106 3.65 11.22 -5.60
CA MET A 106 5.09 11.38 -5.35
C MET A 106 5.41 12.87 -5.46
N SER A 107 5.94 13.46 -4.40
CA SER A 107 6.26 14.88 -4.37
C SER A 107 7.55 15.16 -3.62
N THR A 108 8.06 16.39 -3.72
CA THR A 108 8.99 16.88 -2.70
C THR A 108 8.29 16.97 -1.34
N ASN A 109 9.07 17.04 -0.25
CA ASN A 109 8.53 17.20 1.11
C ASN A 109 7.97 18.61 1.41
N GLY A 110 7.97 19.46 0.40
CA GLY A 110 7.55 20.84 0.45
C GLY A 110 8.60 21.79 1.01
N CYS A 111 8.75 22.94 0.36
CA CYS A 111 9.72 23.94 0.75
C CYS A 111 9.24 25.35 0.45
N ILE A 112 9.40 26.24 1.44
CA ILE A 112 9.10 27.66 1.31
C ILE A 112 10.43 28.39 1.31
N ALA A 113 10.68 29.16 0.28
CA ALA A 113 11.89 29.96 0.21
C ALA A 113 12.01 30.88 1.43
N PRO A 114 13.23 31.05 1.98
CA PRO A 114 14.52 30.66 1.37
C PRO A 114 14.97 29.21 1.66
N ASN A 115 14.16 28.40 2.34
CA ASN A 115 14.58 27.05 2.74
C ASN A 115 14.50 26.09 1.54
N PRO A 116 15.58 25.35 1.22
CA PRO A 116 15.52 24.33 0.21
C PRO A 116 14.62 23.18 0.66
N CYS A 117 14.08 22.44 -0.30
CA CYS A 117 13.48 21.14 -0.03
C CYS A 117 14.54 20.24 0.64
N THR A 118 14.10 19.37 1.54
CA THR A 118 15.01 18.49 2.29
C THR A 118 14.84 17.03 1.89
N GLY A 119 13.91 16.73 0.99
CA GLY A 119 13.61 15.37 0.60
C GLY A 119 12.43 15.20 -0.36
N THR A 120 12.10 13.93 -0.61
CA THR A 120 10.93 13.50 -1.38
C THR A 120 10.05 12.60 -0.52
N VAL A 121 8.77 12.53 -0.90
CA VAL A 121 7.74 11.79 -0.17
C VAL A 121 6.84 11.08 -1.17
N LEU A 122 6.57 9.80 -0.88
CA LEU A 122 5.53 9.02 -1.54
C LEU A 122 4.36 8.90 -0.55
N HIS A 123 3.22 9.41 -0.95
CA HIS A 123 1.94 9.29 -0.25
C HIS A 123 1.10 8.23 -0.93
N LEU A 124 0.61 7.26 -0.17
CA LEU A 124 -0.35 6.26 -0.59
C LEU A 124 -1.66 6.47 0.19
N TYR A 125 -2.68 6.95 -0.50
CA TYR A 125 -4.03 7.16 0.02
C TYR A 125 -4.84 5.90 -0.19
N VAL A 126 -5.08 5.17 0.90
CA VAL A 126 -5.70 3.85 0.85
C VAL A 126 -7.21 3.97 0.86
N ALA A 127 -7.89 3.11 0.09
CA ALA A 127 -9.34 2.97 0.14
C ALA A 127 -9.78 2.28 1.45
N GLU A 128 -10.97 2.63 1.97
CA GLU A 128 -11.44 2.15 3.28
C GLU A 128 -11.50 0.62 3.40
N ASP A 129 -11.95 -0.07 2.34
CA ASP A 129 -12.23 -1.50 2.31
C ASP A 129 -10.99 -2.41 2.22
N THR A 130 -9.87 -1.85 1.79
CA THR A 130 -8.60 -2.58 1.56
C THR A 130 -7.46 -2.05 2.44
N SER A 131 -7.80 -1.13 3.36
CA SER A 131 -6.87 -0.38 4.20
C SER A 131 -5.86 -1.25 4.95
N PHE A 132 -6.32 -2.33 5.58
CA PHE A 132 -5.46 -3.16 6.42
C PHE A 132 -4.43 -3.99 5.62
N SER A 133 -4.85 -4.73 4.60
CA SER A 133 -3.96 -5.61 3.85
C SER A 133 -2.96 -4.83 3.00
N VAL A 134 -3.40 -3.72 2.38
CA VAL A 134 -2.52 -2.76 1.68
C VAL A 134 -1.50 -2.15 2.65
N CYS A 135 -1.94 -1.76 3.84
CA CYS A 135 -1.05 -1.21 4.86
C CYS A 135 0.00 -2.22 5.34
N GLN A 136 -0.38 -3.46 5.62
CA GLN A 136 0.58 -4.49 6.02
C GLN A 136 1.65 -4.71 4.95
N ASN A 137 1.22 -4.80 3.68
CA ASN A 137 2.12 -4.95 2.55
C ASN A 137 3.08 -3.75 2.44
N PHE A 138 2.56 -2.52 2.57
CA PHE A 138 3.35 -1.30 2.58
C PHE A 138 4.38 -1.27 3.73
N PHE A 139 4.01 -1.68 4.95
CA PHE A 139 4.97 -1.70 6.04
C PHE A 139 6.06 -2.76 5.84
N GLN A 140 5.70 -3.91 5.30
CA GLN A 140 6.63 -4.98 5.01
C GLN A 140 7.66 -4.58 3.95
N ILE A 141 7.23 -3.95 2.86
CA ILE A 141 8.13 -3.42 1.82
C ILE A 141 9.05 -2.36 2.41
N GLY A 142 8.53 -1.40 3.16
CA GLY A 142 9.36 -0.32 3.71
C GLY A 142 10.40 -0.82 4.72
N LYS A 143 10.19 -1.99 5.34
CA LYS A 143 11.20 -2.64 6.17
C LYS A 143 12.43 -3.08 5.38
N GLU A 144 12.26 -3.45 4.11
CA GLU A 144 13.38 -3.76 3.20
C GLU A 144 14.17 -2.50 2.80
N PHE A 145 13.57 -1.32 2.95
CA PHE A 145 14.16 -0.02 2.62
C PHE A 145 14.59 0.79 3.86
N ASP A 146 14.86 0.14 4.98
CA ASP A 146 15.10 0.79 6.26
C ASP A 146 16.32 1.76 6.24
N GLU A 147 17.37 1.45 5.49
CA GLU A 147 18.56 2.29 5.36
C GLU A 147 18.37 3.47 4.39
N GLN A 148 17.45 3.35 3.43
CA GLN A 148 17.16 4.34 2.40
C GLN A 148 16.13 5.36 2.88
N LEU A 149 15.16 4.92 3.69
CA LEU A 149 14.10 5.75 4.21
C LEU A 149 14.60 6.69 5.30
N SER A 150 14.08 7.91 5.31
CA SER A 150 14.19 8.82 6.45
C SER A 150 13.17 8.47 7.52
N TYR A 151 11.93 8.22 7.09
CA TYR A 151 10.90 7.62 7.90
C TYR A 151 9.82 6.98 7.01
N MET A 152 9.04 6.11 7.62
CA MET A 152 7.76 5.65 7.08
C MET A 152 6.67 5.75 8.14
N GLY A 153 5.42 5.76 7.72
CA GLY A 153 4.33 5.86 8.69
C GLY A 153 2.94 5.76 8.10
N ALA A 154 1.98 5.62 9.00
CA ALA A 154 0.54 5.66 8.71
C ALA A 154 -0.08 6.82 9.46
N TYR A 155 -0.79 7.68 8.74
CA TYR A 155 -1.41 8.87 9.27
C TYR A 155 -2.90 8.88 8.93
N LYS A 156 -3.69 9.42 9.84
CA LYS A 156 -5.10 9.70 9.62
C LYS A 156 -5.43 11.12 10.03
N SER A 157 -6.46 11.68 9.41
CA SER A 157 -7.07 12.94 9.83
C SER A 157 -8.46 12.66 10.37
N VAL A 158 -8.70 13.09 11.61
CA VAL A 158 -10.02 13.07 12.27
C VAL A 158 -10.30 14.50 12.72
N ASP A 159 -11.40 15.08 12.25
CA ASP A 159 -11.84 16.43 12.62
C ASP A 159 -10.77 17.53 12.47
N GLY A 160 -9.92 17.42 11.45
CA GLY A 160 -8.82 18.36 11.18
C GLY A 160 -7.58 18.16 12.06
N GLN A 161 -7.58 17.19 12.98
CA GLN A 161 -6.41 16.80 13.76
C GLN A 161 -5.73 15.56 13.14
N GLY A 162 -4.48 15.75 12.74
CA GLY A 162 -3.64 14.68 12.21
C GLY A 162 -3.00 13.87 13.34
N SER A 163 -3.13 12.55 13.29
CA SER A 163 -2.42 11.62 14.17
C SER A 163 -1.84 10.47 13.36
N GLY A 164 -0.79 9.83 13.84
CA GLY A 164 -0.16 8.76 13.08
C GLY A 164 0.96 8.05 13.81
N TYR A 165 1.35 6.91 13.23
CA TYR A 165 2.52 6.13 13.61
C TYR A 165 3.66 6.46 12.66
N ARG A 166 4.84 6.70 13.21
CA ARG A 166 6.05 7.00 12.44
C ARG A 166 7.21 6.15 12.94
N PHE A 167 7.89 5.50 12.00
CA PHE A 167 9.11 4.74 12.24
C PHE A 167 10.24 5.34 11.40
N TYR A 168 11.41 5.50 12.00
CA TYR A 168 12.56 6.15 11.36
C TYR A 168 13.49 5.12 10.73
N GLY A 169 14.09 5.49 9.60
CA GLY A 169 15.10 4.64 8.99
C GLY A 169 16.38 4.55 9.80
N SER A 170 17.19 3.54 9.51
CA SER A 170 18.36 3.15 10.28
C SER A 170 19.38 4.28 10.45
N LYS A 171 19.49 5.20 9.48
CA LYS A 171 20.39 6.36 9.54
C LYS A 171 19.93 7.46 10.51
N ARG A 172 18.68 7.42 10.97
CA ARG A 172 18.09 8.37 11.92
C ARG A 172 17.80 7.77 13.29
N CYS A 173 18.16 6.51 13.48
CA CYS A 173 17.94 5.78 14.72
C CYS A 173 18.75 6.33 15.89
N ASN A 174 18.07 6.55 17.01
CA ASN A 174 18.66 6.91 18.29
C ASN A 174 17.77 6.40 19.43
N SER A 175 18.16 6.64 20.69
CA SER A 175 17.42 6.14 21.86
C SER A 175 16.02 6.77 22.08
N GLN A 176 15.65 7.80 21.30
CA GLN A 176 14.42 8.56 21.45
C GLN A 176 13.39 8.27 20.35
N VAL A 177 13.74 7.47 19.33
CA VAL A 177 12.87 7.21 18.17
C VAL A 177 12.69 5.72 17.92
N THR A 178 11.50 5.34 17.44
CA THR A 178 11.23 3.97 17.01
C THR A 178 11.77 3.75 15.60
N CYS A 179 12.57 2.71 15.44
CA CYS A 179 13.30 2.42 14.20
C CYS A 179 12.64 1.32 13.38
N ILE A 180 12.62 1.49 12.05
CA ILE A 180 12.04 0.54 11.10
C ILE A 180 12.64 -0.86 11.29
N LYS A 181 13.97 -1.00 11.40
CA LYS A 181 14.64 -2.28 11.62
C LYS A 181 14.17 -3.03 12.88
N ASP A 182 13.82 -2.28 13.92
CA ASP A 182 13.45 -2.81 15.23
C ASP A 182 11.93 -3.02 15.37
N THR A 183 11.15 -2.60 14.36
CA THR A 183 9.69 -2.82 14.35
C THR A 183 9.33 -4.30 14.24
N THR A 184 8.43 -4.72 15.11
CA THR A 184 7.81 -6.04 15.07
C THR A 184 6.57 -6.05 14.19
N LEU A 185 6.06 -7.24 13.86
CA LEU A 185 4.79 -7.38 13.16
C LEU A 185 3.64 -6.72 13.94
N ILE A 186 3.67 -6.77 15.28
CA ILE A 186 2.64 -6.18 16.15
C ILE A 186 2.63 -4.66 16.01
N ASP A 187 3.80 -4.02 15.95
CA ASP A 187 3.90 -2.57 15.79
C ASP A 187 3.31 -2.12 14.45
N MET A 188 3.59 -2.87 13.38
CA MET A 188 3.01 -2.63 12.06
C MET A 188 1.49 -2.86 12.04
N GLU A 189 1.02 -3.93 12.67
CA GLU A 189 -0.41 -4.20 12.79
C GLU A 189 -1.14 -3.09 13.54
N GLN A 190 -0.55 -2.55 14.62
CA GLN A 190 -1.13 -1.42 15.34
C GLN A 190 -1.20 -0.16 14.45
N ALA A 191 -0.14 0.13 13.71
CA ALA A 191 -0.12 1.23 12.74
C ALA A 191 -1.19 1.06 11.64
N CYS A 192 -1.50 -0.17 11.23
CA CYS A 192 -2.53 -0.44 10.23
C CYS A 192 -3.95 -0.41 10.80
N ARG A 193 -4.18 -0.98 11.99
CA ARG A 193 -5.50 -0.91 12.67
C ARG A 193 -5.90 0.53 12.96
N PHE A 194 -4.91 1.39 13.19
CA PHE A 194 -5.15 2.81 13.37
C PHE A 194 -5.89 3.46 12.20
N CYS A 195 -5.68 2.94 10.98
CA CYS A 195 -6.34 3.39 9.76
C CYS A 195 -7.78 2.86 9.57
N GLU A 196 -8.20 1.84 10.32
CA GLU A 196 -9.59 1.32 10.26
C GLU A 196 -10.55 2.10 11.19
N GLN A 197 -10.01 2.84 12.17
CA GLN A 197 -10.82 3.50 13.21
C GLN A 197 -11.21 4.93 12.85
N ASN A 198 -12.48 5.13 12.43
CA ASN A 198 -13.13 6.43 12.24
C ASN A 198 -12.32 7.43 11.40
N ALA A 199 -11.57 6.95 10.41
CA ALA A 199 -10.71 7.78 9.57
C ALA A 199 -11.47 8.22 8.32
N SER A 200 -11.56 9.52 8.08
CA SER A 200 -12.05 10.07 6.81
C SER A 200 -11.08 9.79 5.63
N MET A 201 -9.80 9.59 5.95
CA MET A 201 -8.73 9.25 5.01
C MET A 201 -7.52 8.67 5.76
N CYS A 202 -6.99 7.53 5.29
CA CYS A 202 -5.72 6.96 5.74
C CYS A 202 -4.63 7.23 4.68
N THR A 203 -3.51 7.79 5.11
CA THR A 203 -2.34 8.09 4.26
C THR A 203 -1.12 7.35 4.79
N LEU A 204 -0.56 6.49 3.97
CA LEU A 204 0.71 5.82 4.21
C LEU A 204 1.83 6.61 3.53
N VAL A 205 3.00 6.66 4.17
CA VAL A 205 4.07 7.56 3.75
C VAL A 205 5.42 6.87 3.75
N TYR A 206 6.18 7.04 2.66
CA TYR A 206 7.63 6.88 2.62
C TYR A 206 8.27 8.23 2.42
N SER A 207 9.23 8.59 3.26
CA SER A 207 9.99 9.83 3.12
C SER A 207 11.47 9.51 2.94
N TYR A 208 12.09 10.21 2.01
CA TYR A 208 13.52 10.17 1.70
C TYR A 208 14.10 11.56 1.92
N SER A 209 15.31 11.65 2.45
CA SER A 209 16.05 12.91 2.53
C SER A 209 17.11 12.94 1.45
N PHE A 210 17.46 14.14 1.00
CA PHE A 210 18.61 14.35 0.11
C PHE A 210 19.91 13.91 0.79
#